data_AF-A0A962ZRL5-F1
#
_entry.id   AF-A0A962ZRL5-F1
#
_cell.length_a   1.000
_cell.length_b   1.000
_cell.length_c   1.000
_cell.angle_alpha   90.00
_cell.angle_beta   90.00
_cell.angle_gamma   90.00
#
_symmetry.space_group_name_H-M   'P 1'
#
loop_
_entity.id
_entity.type
_entity.pdbx_description
1 polymer ?
#
loop_
_entity_poly.entity_id
_entity_poly.type
_entity_poly.pdbx_seq_one_letter_code
_entity_poly.pdbx_strand_id
1 'polypeptide(L)'
;MSLLETVEAGGSGEVEGSVIWLHRLGADGHDFEPIVPELRLEGHLKLRFLFPHAPIREVTLNNGIAMRAWYDIVSLDRDGPQDEDGIRE
;
A
#
# COMPACT_ATOMS: atom_id res chain seq x y z
N MET A 1 -8.77 -11.95 -10.75
CA MET A 1 -7.81 -11.31 -9.84
C MET A 1 -8.09 -11.82 -8.43
N SER A 2 -7.08 -12.35 -7.75
CA SER A 2 -7.18 -12.65 -6.31
C SER A 2 -7.01 -11.37 -5.52
N LEU A 3 -7.71 -11.25 -4.39
CA LEU A 3 -7.52 -10.13 -3.46
C LEU A 3 -6.11 -10.19 -2.87
N LEU A 4 -5.51 -9.02 -2.65
CA LEU A 4 -4.23 -8.89 -1.96
C LEU A 4 -4.40 -9.20 -0.47
N GLU A 5 -3.40 -9.85 0.12
CA GLU A 5 -3.27 -9.92 1.57
C GLU A 5 -3.27 -8.48 2.14
N THR A 6 -4.07 -8.25 3.17
CA THR A 6 -4.35 -6.90 3.68
C THR A 6 -4.41 -6.93 5.20
N VAL A 7 -3.66 -6.02 5.84
CA VAL A 7 -3.81 -5.75 7.28
C VAL A 7 -5.01 -4.84 7.47
N GLU A 8 -5.90 -5.19 8.40
CA GLU A 8 -7.07 -4.39 8.73
C GLU A 8 -6.94 -3.80 10.14
N ALA A 9 -7.28 -2.52 10.29
CA ALA A 9 -7.30 -1.84 11.59
C ALA A 9 -8.51 -0.89 11.71
N GLY A 10 -8.84 -0.50 12.94
CA GLY A 10 -9.93 0.45 13.23
C GLY A 10 -11.27 -0.20 13.56
N GLY A 11 -12.37 0.49 13.23
CA GLY A 11 -13.70 0.20 13.78
C GLY A 11 -14.27 -1.17 13.37
N SER A 12 -14.74 -1.94 14.36
CA SER A 12 -15.56 -3.13 14.13
C SER A 12 -17.05 -2.77 14.10
N GLY A 13 -17.82 -3.43 13.22
CA GLY A 13 -19.25 -3.18 13.04
C GLY A 13 -19.57 -2.22 11.88
N GLU A 14 -20.62 -1.40 12.03
CA GLU A 14 -21.01 -0.43 11.00
C GLU A 14 -20.00 0.73 10.95
N VAL A 15 -19.33 0.86 9.80
CA VAL A 15 -18.32 1.90 9.52
C VAL A 15 -18.89 2.95 8.57
N GLU A 16 -18.47 4.19 8.75
CA GLU A 16 -18.88 5.34 7.92
C GLU A 16 -18.08 5.43 6.61
N GLY A 17 -16.92 4.76 6.56
CA GLY A 17 -16.06 4.74 5.39
C GLY A 17 -14.87 3.81 5.53
N SER A 18 -14.04 3.78 4.48
CA SER A 18 -12.79 3.02 4.46
C SER A 18 -11.65 3.87 3.94
N VAL A 19 -10.46 3.65 4.50
CA VAL A 19 -9.20 4.23 4.03
C VAL A 19 -8.32 3.09 3.55
N ILE A 20 -7.90 3.16 2.29
CA ILE A 20 -6.92 2.23 1.74
C ILE A 20 -5.59 2.96 1.68
N TRP A 21 -4.58 2.44 2.36
CA TRP A 21 -3.28 3.09 2.47
C TRP A 21 -2.19 2.19 1.92
N LEU A 22 -1.55 2.63 0.85
CA LEU A 22 -0.50 1.88 0.16
C LEU A 22 0.86 2.27 0.74
N HIS A 23 1.64 1.27 1.16
CA HIS A 23 3.01 1.47 1.62
C HIS A 23 3.96 1.82 0.46
N ARG A 24 5.19 2.26 0.78
CA ARG A 24 6.23 2.58 -0.21
C ARG A 24 7.03 1.34 -0.64
N LEU A 25 7.88 1.50 -1.65
CA LEU A 25 8.77 0.45 -2.16
C LEU A 25 9.52 -0.27 -1.03
N GLY A 26 9.48 -1.60 -1.04
CA GLY A 26 10.22 -2.47 -0.12
C GLY A 26 9.59 -2.63 1.28
N ALA A 27 8.59 -1.82 1.63
CA ALA A 27 7.84 -1.92 2.88
C ALA A 27 6.70 -2.94 2.79
N ASP A 28 5.86 -3.03 3.83
CA ASP A 28 4.66 -3.86 3.85
C ASP A 28 3.48 -3.14 4.55
N GLY A 29 2.32 -3.79 4.64
CA GLY A 29 1.10 -3.23 5.22
C GLY A 29 1.18 -2.89 6.72
N HIS A 30 2.18 -3.37 7.45
CA HIS A 30 2.36 -3.01 8.86
C HIS A 30 3.12 -1.69 9.04
N ASP A 31 3.76 -1.15 8.00
CA ASP A 31 4.60 0.06 8.09
C ASP A 31 3.81 1.30 8.56
N PHE A 32 2.53 1.38 8.17
CA PHE A 32 1.64 2.48 8.54
C PHE A 32 0.51 2.11 9.50
N GLU A 33 0.33 0.84 9.86
CA GLU A 33 -0.69 0.40 10.83
C GLU A 33 -0.64 1.23 12.14
N PRO A 34 0.53 1.54 12.73
CA PRO A 34 0.59 2.31 13.97
C PRO A 34 0.11 3.76 13.88
N ILE A 35 -0.15 4.31 12.69
CA ILE A 35 -0.65 5.69 12.55
C ILE A 35 -2.14 5.81 12.94
N VAL A 36 -2.90 4.71 12.88
CA VAL A 36 -4.35 4.71 13.11
C VAL A 36 -4.73 5.32 14.46
N PRO A 37 -4.17 4.90 15.61
CA PRO A 37 -4.47 5.54 16.89
C PRO A 37 -4.02 7.03 16.95
N GLU A 38 -2.95 7.40 16.24
CA GLU A 38 -2.42 8.77 16.24
C GLU A 38 -3.33 9.78 15.49
N LEU A 39 -4.23 9.31 14.63
CA LEU A 39 -5.21 10.16 13.95
C LEU A 39 -6.33 10.66 14.88
N ARG A 40 -6.48 10.07 16.08
CA ARG A 40 -7.45 10.48 17.12
C ARG A 40 -8.88 10.64 16.60
N LEU A 41 -9.31 9.70 15.76
CA LEU A 41 -10.64 9.70 15.13
C LEU A 41 -11.75 9.10 16.02
N GLU A 42 -11.38 8.50 17.15
CA GLU A 42 -12.32 7.88 18.07
C GLU A 42 -13.39 8.89 18.52
N GLY A 43 -14.67 8.50 18.41
CA GLY A 43 -15.81 9.36 18.74
C GLY A 43 -16.16 10.42 17.67
N HIS A 44 -15.33 10.57 16.64
CA HIS A 44 -15.56 11.51 15.53
C HIS A 44 -15.93 10.80 14.22
N LEU A 45 -15.21 9.74 13.87
CA LEU A 45 -15.39 9.04 12.60
C LEU A 45 -15.01 7.56 12.72
N LYS A 46 -15.96 6.67 12.41
CA LYS A 46 -15.75 5.21 12.41
C LYS A 46 -15.26 4.75 11.04
N LEU A 47 -13.94 4.74 10.87
CA LEU A 47 -13.30 4.25 9.64
C LEU A 47 -12.73 2.84 9.82
N ARG A 48 -12.78 2.06 8.74
CA ARG A 48 -11.95 0.87 8.55
C ARG A 48 -10.69 1.25 7.77
N PHE A 49 -9.52 0.89 8.27
CA PHE A 49 -8.25 1.07 7.58
C PHE A 49 -7.80 -0.24 6.97
N LEU A 50 -7.39 -0.18 5.71
CA LEU A 50 -6.93 -1.31 4.91
C LEU A 50 -5.51 -1.01 4.41
N PHE A 51 -4.55 -1.83 4.81
CA PHE A 51 -3.15 -1.72 4.40
C PHE A 51 -2.77 -2.96 3.57
N PRO A 52 -2.99 -2.93 2.25
CA PRO A 52 -2.67 -4.06 1.38
C PRO A 52 -1.15 -4.24 1.26
N HIS A 53 -0.73 -5.49 1.09
CA HIS A 53 0.65 -5.82 0.75
C HIS A 53 0.87 -5.80 -0.75
N ALA A 54 1.85 -5.03 -1.22
CA ALA A 54 2.30 -5.17 -2.59
C ALA A 54 2.90 -6.57 -2.83
N PRO A 55 2.71 -7.16 -4.02
CA PRO A 55 3.35 -8.43 -4.36
C PRO A 55 4.88 -8.29 -4.41
N ILE A 56 5.57 -9.41 -4.23
CA ILE A 56 7.02 -9.46 -4.42
C ILE A 56 7.30 -9.55 -5.92
N ARG A 57 8.05 -8.58 -6.44
CA ARG A 57 8.50 -8.52 -7.84
C ARG A 57 9.93 -7.97 -7.92
N GLU A 58 10.62 -8.25 -9.01
CA GLU A 58 11.93 -7.66 -9.30
C GLU A 58 11.78 -6.16 -9.58
N VAL A 59 12.75 -5.36 -9.13
CA VAL A 59 12.73 -3.90 -9.31
C VAL A 59 13.97 -3.46 -10.07
N THR A 60 13.77 -2.94 -11.28
CA THR A 60 14.83 -2.56 -12.23
C THR A 60 15.79 -1.54 -11.63
N LEU A 61 15.28 -0.48 -10.99
CA LEU A 61 16.06 0.55 -10.30
C LEU A 61 17.02 -0.04 -9.25
N ASN A 62 16.62 -1.15 -8.62
CA ASN A 62 17.39 -1.85 -7.60
C ASN A 62 18.14 -3.06 -8.17
N ASN A 63 18.55 -3.00 -9.45
CA ASN A 63 19.28 -4.07 -10.13
C ASN A 63 18.56 -5.43 -10.12
N GLY A 64 17.22 -5.43 -10.21
CA GLY A 64 16.41 -6.64 -10.24
C GLY A 64 16.26 -7.34 -8.88
N ILE A 65 16.67 -6.71 -7.77
CA ILE A 65 16.46 -7.28 -6.44
C ILE A 65 14.95 -7.38 -6.17
N ALA A 66 14.49 -8.60 -5.87
CA ALA A 66 13.10 -8.87 -5.55
C ALA A 66 12.70 -8.29 -4.18
N MET A 67 11.64 -7.49 -4.17
CA MET A 67 11.06 -6.89 -2.97
C MET A 67 9.58 -6.56 -3.20
N ARG A 68 8.88 -6.09 -2.16
CA ARG A 68 7.49 -5.65 -2.32
C ARG A 68 7.42 -4.36 -3.14
N ALA A 69 6.74 -4.41 -4.28
CA ALA A 69 6.54 -3.27 -5.16
C ALA A 69 5.18 -3.37 -5.87
N TRP A 70 4.50 -2.23 -6.03
CA TRP A 70 3.21 -2.13 -6.71
C TRP A 70 3.34 -2.30 -8.22
N TYR A 71 4.43 -1.78 -8.77
CA TYR A 71 4.85 -1.84 -10.16
C TYR A 71 6.37 -1.72 -10.22
N ASP A 72 6.98 -2.05 -11.35
CA ASP A 72 8.42 -1.89 -11.53
C ASP A 72 8.81 -0.41 -11.61
N ILE A 73 9.94 -0.06 -10.99
CA ILE A 73 10.51 1.27 -11.05
C ILE A 73 11.77 1.17 -11.90
N VAL A 74 11.76 1.79 -13.08
CA VAL A 74 12.87 1.73 -14.04
C VAL A 74 13.85 2.88 -13.85
N SER A 75 13.35 4.09 -13.61
CA SER A 75 14.16 5.29 -13.37
C SER A 75 13.48 6.23 -12.35
N LEU A 76 14.26 7.12 -11.75
CA LEU A 76 13.79 8.25 -10.93
C LEU A 76 13.61 9.54 -11.75
N ASP A 77 14.00 9.52 -13.03
CA ASP A 77 13.80 10.64 -13.93
C ASP A 77 12.31 10.87 -14.15
N ARG A 78 11.88 12.14 -13.97
CA ARG A 78 10.47 12.52 -14.12
C ARG A 78 9.89 12.16 -15.49
N ASP A 79 10.71 12.27 -16.54
CA ASP A 79 10.35 11.96 -17.92
C ASP A 79 10.90 10.59 -18.38
N GLY A 80 11.36 9.78 -17.41
CA GLY A 80 11.85 8.42 -17.66
C GLY A 80 10.74 7.43 -18.00
N PRO A 81 11.10 6.22 -18.46
CA PRO A 81 10.13 5.16 -18.72
C PRO A 81 9.40 4.75 -17.44
N GLN A 82 8.10 4.48 -17.57
CA GLN A 82 7.22 3.99 -16.51
C GLN A 82 6.70 2.60 -16.86
N ASP A 83 6.50 1.76 -15.84
CA ASP A 83 5.86 0.45 -15.97
C ASP A 83 4.33 0.62 -16.09
N GLU A 84 3.87 1.08 -17.26
CA GLU A 84 2.45 1.29 -17.54
C GLU A 84 1.61 0.02 -17.37
N ASP A 85 2.18 -1.14 -17.73
CA ASP A 85 1.49 -2.42 -17.63
C ASP A 85 1.32 -2.80 -16.15
N GLY A 86 2.38 -2.68 -15.34
CA GLY A 86 2.29 -2.95 -13.89
C GLY A 86 1.43 -1.94 -13.13
N ILE A 87 1.34 -0.68 -13.58
CA ILE A 87 0.45 0.32 -12.97
C ILE A 87 -1.04 -0.01 -13.22
N ARG A 88 -1.35 -0.73 -14.31
CA ARG A 88 -2.73 -1.07 -14.71
C ARG A 88 -3.22 -2.41 -14.20
N GLU A 89 -2.34 -3.21 -13.62
CA GLU A 89 -2.64 -4.48 -12.96
C GLU A 89 -3.59 -4.30 -11.77
#